data_AF-A0AB34L1P9-F1
#
_entry.id   AF-A0AB34L1P9-F1
#
_cell.length_a   1.000
_cell.length_b   1.000
_cell.length_c   1.000
_cell.angle_alpha   90.00
_cell.angle_beta   90.00
_cell.angle_gamma   90.00
#
_symmetry.space_group_name_H-M   'P 1'
#
loop_
_entity.id
_entity.type
_entity.pdbx_description
1 polymer ?
#
loop_
_entity_poly.entity_id
_entity_poly.type
_entity_poly.pdbx_seq_one_letter_code
_entity_poly.pdbx_strand_id
1 'polypeptide(L)'
;MTAFLWRALFAVVVVVLVAQNILLWHSSGKPSEPSIPLPKNGHRPSSQPEESHPESQTTLVSHESNWTYEPLKHAEDFTLNRHKCEIAFPDLWYEIDRSVSYWKHNISRSITEDDISLDWRENGAFRALIHRNQLRIIETKGIFTLEGSQFPERAIAVWQQIHRALLGATAAGETLPSIEFSVSVDDRPDTPEEDPEDTHTLWSFSRKYDNPAHDRAWVMPDFNFWSWRGVAGSFTEMRARGKQLDEYIEDKIQKAVWRGVVWTNPDVRAPLLEATQGKPWADVVEFDWMTHANFIPMEDFCRYALLVHTEGRSWSGRLKYLLNCDSVTMIHDREWTAHYYSLLKDSGPGQNYVSVKRDFSDLREKVLHQLTDVRDAQRIANNAVATFRDRYLTLAAETCYWRRMIQSWSDIAFSPEVYEDVEKNITGKMKTKRMLRGIAFEEMVTQGARRDEYPPTPKEEEPAEGEGEEGEVEGEGEGEDEGEGEGEGEGEGQGEGEGSEAETKEGAHGTNEGGSSSDGSDKEGGGADAPQTSSAAKHGQTG
;
A
#
# COMPACT_ATOMS: atom_id res chain seq x y z
N MET A 1 48.99 -4.52 -45.65
CA MET A 1 47.91 -4.21 -46.62
C MET A 1 46.53 -4.76 -46.20
N THR A 2 46.40 -5.56 -45.14
CA THR A 2 45.15 -6.25 -44.77
C THR A 2 44.17 -5.43 -43.93
N ALA A 3 44.63 -4.52 -43.06
CA ALA A 3 43.75 -3.70 -42.21
C ALA A 3 42.99 -2.59 -42.98
N PHE A 4 43.59 -2.09 -44.06
CA PHE A 4 42.98 -1.02 -44.88
C PHE A 4 41.83 -1.55 -45.76
N LEU A 5 41.99 -2.78 -46.26
CA LEU A 5 40.95 -3.49 -47.00
C LEU A 5 39.73 -3.80 -46.12
N TRP A 6 39.94 -4.17 -44.86
CA TRP A 6 38.84 -4.42 -43.92
C TRP A 6 38.05 -3.16 -43.55
N ARG A 7 38.74 -2.02 -43.36
CA ARG A 7 38.06 -0.73 -43.10
C ARG A 7 37.26 -0.24 -44.30
N ALA A 8 37.78 -0.44 -45.51
CA ALA A 8 37.07 -0.11 -46.74
C ALA A 8 35.84 -1.02 -46.94
N LEU A 9 35.96 -2.32 -46.68
CA LEU A 9 34.84 -3.26 -46.77
C LEU A 9 33.74 -2.94 -45.76
N PHE A 10 34.12 -2.63 -44.51
CA PHE A 10 33.18 -2.24 -43.46
C PHE A 10 32.43 -0.95 -43.80
N ALA A 11 33.12 0.07 -44.32
CA ALA A 11 32.49 1.31 -44.75
C ALA A 11 31.47 1.08 -45.90
N VAL A 12 31.79 0.19 -46.85
CA VAL A 12 30.86 -0.16 -47.94
C VAL A 12 29.64 -0.90 -47.41
N VAL A 13 29.81 -1.84 -46.47
CA VAL A 13 28.68 -2.57 -45.85
C VAL A 13 27.75 -1.62 -45.09
N VAL A 14 28.30 -0.69 -44.31
CA VAL A 14 27.51 0.32 -43.59
C VAL A 14 26.72 1.20 -44.55
N VAL A 15 27.32 1.65 -45.65
CA VAL A 15 26.62 2.48 -46.65
C VAL A 15 25.49 1.69 -47.33
N VAL A 16 25.70 0.41 -47.64
CA VAL A 16 24.66 -0.45 -48.23
C VAL A 16 23.51 -0.68 -47.24
N LEU A 17 23.80 -0.91 -45.96
CA LEU A 17 22.77 -1.08 -44.92
C LEU A 17 21.95 0.20 -44.68
N VAL A 18 22.60 1.36 -44.68
CA VAL A 18 21.91 2.66 -44.57
C VAL A 18 21.03 2.91 -45.80
N ALA A 19 21.51 2.62 -47.00
CA ALA A 19 20.73 2.75 -48.22
C ALA A 19 19.51 1.79 -48.26
N GLN A 20 19.67 0.56 -47.78
CA GLN A 20 18.57 -0.40 -47.66
C GLN A 20 17.50 0.05 -46.66
N ASN A 21 17.91 0.60 -45.50
CA ASN A 21 16.96 1.13 -44.52
C ASN A 21 16.20 2.36 -45.03
N ILE A 22 16.85 3.24 -45.80
CA ILE A 22 16.18 4.40 -46.42
C ILE A 22 15.17 3.94 -47.49
N LEU A 23 15.50 2.93 -48.28
CA LEU A 23 14.58 2.35 -49.27
C LEU A 23 13.39 1.65 -48.62
N LEU A 24 13.59 0.93 -47.50
CA LEU A 24 12.51 0.32 -46.73
C LEU A 24 11.61 1.36 -46.04
N TRP A 25 12.18 2.49 -45.63
CA TRP A 25 11.42 3.61 -45.07
C TRP A 25 10.59 4.34 -46.12
N HIS A 26 11.05 4.39 -47.38
CA HIS A 26 10.28 4.96 -48.50
C HIS A 26 9.28 3.99 -49.14
N SER A 27 9.45 2.67 -49.00
CA SER A 27 8.48 1.66 -49.48
C SER A 27 7.35 1.37 -48.49
N SER A 28 7.53 1.72 -47.21
CA SER A 28 6.51 1.63 -46.18
C SER A 28 5.54 2.81 -46.31
N GLY A 29 4.46 2.60 -47.07
CA GLY A 29 3.38 3.57 -47.23
C GLY A 29 2.84 4.06 -45.87
N LYS A 30 2.48 5.35 -45.82
CA LYS A 30 1.93 6.03 -44.63
C LYS A 30 0.77 5.22 -44.01
N PRO A 31 0.74 5.03 -42.67
CA PRO A 31 -0.47 4.55 -41.99
C PRO A 31 -1.60 5.56 -42.20
N SER A 32 -2.77 5.08 -42.60
CA SER A 32 -3.99 5.90 -42.71
C SER A 32 -4.49 6.28 -41.30
N GLU A 33 -4.65 7.58 -41.04
CA GLU A 33 -5.33 8.10 -39.86
C GLU A 33 -6.81 7.65 -39.82
N PRO A 34 -7.33 7.20 -38.66
CA PRO A 34 -8.77 7.07 -38.47
C PRO A 34 -9.38 8.48 -38.31
N SER A 35 -10.27 8.82 -39.24
CA SER A 35 -11.00 10.10 -39.23
C SER A 35 -12.18 10.04 -38.26
N ILE A 36 -12.11 10.84 -37.19
CA ILE A 36 -13.26 11.13 -36.31
C ILE A 36 -14.09 12.23 -36.99
N PRO A 37 -15.41 12.06 -37.22
CA PRO A 37 -16.22 13.10 -37.84
C PRO A 37 -16.53 14.22 -36.83
N LEU A 38 -16.12 15.45 -37.15
CA LEU A 38 -16.60 16.65 -36.47
C LEU A 38 -18.07 16.93 -36.88
N PRO A 39 -18.95 17.32 -35.94
CA PRO A 39 -20.31 17.71 -36.27
C PRO A 39 -20.33 19.03 -37.06
N LYS A 40 -21.17 19.05 -38.10
CA LYS A 40 -21.36 20.18 -39.02
C LYS A 40 -22.08 21.34 -38.34
N ASN A 41 -21.56 22.54 -38.59
CA ASN A 41 -22.13 23.84 -38.25
C ASN A 41 -23.64 23.95 -38.52
N GLY A 42 -24.40 24.29 -37.48
CA GLY A 42 -25.73 24.86 -37.57
C GLY A 42 -25.70 26.36 -37.23
N HIS A 43 -25.93 27.19 -38.26
CA HIS A 43 -26.50 28.54 -38.27
C HIS A 43 -26.36 29.44 -37.03
N ARG A 44 -25.59 30.51 -37.21
CA ARG A 44 -25.55 31.71 -36.36
C ARG A 44 -26.62 32.72 -36.82
N PRO A 45 -27.46 33.26 -35.93
CA PRO A 45 -28.01 34.60 -36.10
C PRO A 45 -27.25 35.59 -35.20
N SER A 46 -26.92 36.73 -35.80
CA SER A 46 -26.38 37.92 -35.14
C SER A 46 -27.50 38.69 -34.44
N SER A 47 -27.36 38.99 -33.15
CA SER A 47 -27.98 40.18 -32.53
C SER A 47 -27.24 40.58 -31.25
N GLN A 48 -27.40 41.86 -30.92
CA GLN A 48 -26.57 42.75 -30.10
C GLN A 48 -26.70 42.55 -28.57
N PRO A 49 -25.87 43.23 -27.73
CA PRO A 49 -25.73 42.91 -26.31
C PRO A 49 -26.90 43.50 -25.50
N GLU A 50 -27.56 42.65 -24.73
CA GLU A 50 -28.57 43.03 -23.74
C GLU A 50 -28.00 42.79 -22.34
N GLU A 51 -28.04 43.83 -21.51
CA GLU A 51 -27.66 43.80 -20.10
C GLU A 51 -28.46 42.72 -19.36
N SER A 52 -27.80 41.86 -18.58
CA SER A 52 -28.49 40.97 -17.65
C SER A 52 -27.78 40.91 -16.28
N HIS A 53 -28.63 41.08 -15.28
CA HIS A 53 -28.37 41.08 -13.85
C HIS A 53 -27.80 39.74 -13.32
N PRO A 54 -27.16 39.74 -12.13
CA PRO A 54 -26.53 38.55 -11.57
C PRO A 54 -27.55 37.69 -10.81
N GLU A 55 -28.17 36.72 -11.48
CA GLU A 55 -28.88 35.61 -10.84
C GLU A 55 -28.37 34.28 -11.39
N SER A 56 -27.16 33.87 -10.99
CA SER A 56 -26.69 32.49 -11.23
C SER A 56 -25.55 32.08 -10.28
N GLN A 57 -25.74 32.30 -8.98
CA GLN A 57 -24.89 31.67 -7.95
C GLN A 57 -25.71 30.86 -6.94
N THR A 58 -27.02 31.09 -6.85
CA THR A 58 -27.87 30.42 -5.85
C THR A 58 -28.26 28.98 -6.23
N THR A 59 -28.17 28.59 -7.51
CA THR A 59 -28.61 27.26 -7.99
C THR A 59 -27.52 26.19 -7.98
N LEU A 60 -26.23 26.56 -7.97
CA LEU A 60 -25.13 25.58 -7.88
C LEU A 60 -24.95 25.04 -6.46
N VAL A 61 -25.26 25.84 -5.45
CA VAL A 61 -25.17 25.44 -4.03
C VAL A 61 -26.26 24.43 -3.64
N SER A 62 -27.43 24.48 -4.29
CA SER A 62 -28.56 23.59 -3.94
C SER A 62 -28.45 22.17 -4.52
N HIS A 63 -27.57 21.92 -5.49
CA HIS A 63 -27.43 20.59 -6.11
C HIS A 63 -26.35 19.71 -5.45
N GLU A 64 -25.31 20.30 -4.83
CA GLU A 64 -24.30 19.52 -4.10
C GLU A 64 -24.82 19.00 -2.74
N SER A 65 -25.82 19.66 -2.13
CA SER A 65 -26.36 19.27 -0.82
C SER A 65 -27.11 17.92 -0.80
N ASN A 66 -27.45 17.38 -1.97
CA ASN A 66 -28.16 16.09 -2.11
C ASN A 66 -27.25 14.96 -2.61
N TRP A 67 -25.94 15.16 -2.67
CA TRP A 67 -25.01 14.12 -3.11
C TRP A 67 -24.91 12.99 -2.08
N THR A 68 -24.94 11.74 -2.54
CA THR A 68 -24.78 10.55 -1.71
C THR A 68 -23.69 9.65 -2.27
N TYR A 69 -22.93 9.00 -1.39
CA TYR A 69 -21.92 8.05 -1.80
C TYR A 69 -22.56 6.75 -2.33
N GLU A 70 -22.20 6.36 -3.56
CA GLU A 70 -22.60 5.12 -4.20
C GLU A 70 -21.33 4.30 -4.50
N PRO A 71 -21.06 3.19 -3.79
CA PRO A 71 -19.83 2.41 -3.93
C PRO A 71 -19.46 2.07 -5.39
N LEU A 72 -20.44 1.62 -6.18
CA LEU A 72 -20.22 1.22 -7.58
C LEU A 72 -19.76 2.36 -8.49
N LYS A 73 -20.05 3.62 -8.13
CA LYS A 73 -19.68 4.80 -8.92
C LYS A 73 -18.45 5.49 -8.36
N HIS A 74 -18.34 5.55 -7.03
CA HIS A 74 -17.43 6.47 -6.35
C HIS A 74 -16.26 5.78 -5.65
N ALA A 75 -16.26 4.45 -5.46
CA ALA A 75 -15.16 3.76 -4.76
C ALA A 75 -13.79 4.02 -5.41
N GLU A 76 -13.74 3.99 -6.73
CA GLU A 76 -12.50 4.19 -7.50
C GLU A 76 -12.30 5.63 -8.00
N ASP A 77 -13.20 6.56 -7.62
CA ASP A 77 -13.10 7.95 -8.02
C ASP A 77 -12.13 8.73 -7.12
N PHE A 78 -10.86 8.79 -7.53
CA PHE A 78 -9.86 9.60 -6.83
C PHE A 78 -10.06 11.12 -7.02
N THR A 79 -11.08 11.58 -7.76
CA THR A 79 -11.33 13.01 -8.06
C THR A 79 -12.43 13.65 -7.23
N LEU A 80 -12.95 12.96 -6.20
CA LEU A 80 -13.91 13.55 -5.27
C LEU A 80 -13.34 14.85 -4.66
N ASN A 81 -14.11 15.93 -4.73
CA ASN A 81 -13.78 17.19 -4.06
C ASN A 81 -13.90 17.05 -2.53
N ARG A 82 -13.38 18.03 -1.79
CA ARG A 82 -13.36 18.06 -0.33
C ARG A 82 -14.76 17.84 0.25
N HIS A 83 -15.78 18.50 -0.27
CA HIS A 83 -17.15 18.36 0.24
C HIS A 83 -17.66 16.91 0.12
N LYS A 84 -17.43 16.27 -1.03
CA LYS A 84 -17.78 14.87 -1.27
C LYS A 84 -16.96 13.90 -0.42
N CYS A 85 -15.68 14.19 -0.19
CA CYS A 85 -14.86 13.41 0.75
C CYS A 85 -15.48 13.40 2.16
N GLU A 86 -15.91 14.56 2.68
CA GLU A 86 -16.53 14.67 4.01
C GLU A 86 -17.88 13.92 4.11
N ILE A 87 -18.70 13.96 3.05
CA ILE A 87 -19.95 13.19 3.00
C ILE A 87 -19.66 11.68 2.90
N ALA A 88 -18.67 11.30 2.07
CA ALA A 88 -18.36 9.91 1.80
C ALA A 88 -17.72 9.22 2.99
N PHE A 89 -16.82 9.88 3.73
CA PHE A 89 -15.95 9.23 4.71
C PHE A 89 -15.96 9.90 6.10
N PRO A 90 -17.12 10.13 6.72
CA PRO A 90 -17.23 10.92 7.95
C PRO A 90 -16.45 10.34 9.15
N ASP A 91 -16.22 9.02 9.18
CA ASP A 91 -15.58 8.34 10.31
C ASP A 91 -14.08 8.06 10.08
N LEU A 92 -13.51 8.49 8.95
CA LEU A 92 -12.16 8.12 8.52
C LEU A 92 -11.06 8.99 9.15
N TRP A 93 -11.41 10.14 9.74
CA TRP A 93 -10.44 11.18 10.11
C TRP A 93 -9.81 11.04 11.49
N TYR A 94 -10.18 10.01 12.26
CA TYR A 94 -9.81 9.87 13.67
C TYR A 94 -8.32 10.07 13.96
N GLU A 95 -7.42 9.39 13.23
CA GLU A 95 -5.98 9.50 13.48
C GLU A 95 -5.39 10.86 13.09
N ILE A 96 -5.97 11.54 12.08
CA ILE A 96 -5.60 12.91 11.72
C ILE A 96 -6.01 13.87 12.84
N ASP A 97 -7.28 13.80 13.26
CA ASP A 97 -7.85 14.69 14.28
C ASP A 97 -7.16 14.49 15.64
N ARG A 98 -6.79 13.24 15.98
CA ARG A 98 -5.94 12.93 17.15
C ARG A 98 -4.60 13.65 17.07
N SER A 99 -3.89 13.53 15.95
CA SER A 99 -2.56 14.14 15.77
C SER A 99 -2.63 15.66 15.88
N VAL A 100 -3.65 16.28 15.26
CA VAL A 100 -3.92 17.72 15.40
C VAL A 100 -4.19 18.10 16.86
N SER A 101 -5.02 17.32 17.56
CA SER A 101 -5.36 17.55 18.96
C SER A 101 -4.11 17.47 19.86
N TYR A 102 -3.28 16.45 19.67
CA TYR A 102 -2.05 16.27 20.43
C TYR A 102 -1.11 17.47 20.27
N TRP A 103 -0.85 17.90 19.04
CA TRP A 103 0.03 19.04 18.80
C TRP A 103 -0.54 20.36 19.35
N LYS A 104 -1.86 20.58 19.24
CA LYS A 104 -2.50 21.80 19.77
C LYS A 104 -2.57 21.87 21.29
N HIS A 105 -2.73 20.73 21.97
CA HIS A 105 -3.06 20.71 23.40
C HIS A 105 -1.94 20.15 24.28
N ASN A 106 -1.12 19.23 23.77
CA ASN A 106 -0.02 18.64 24.51
C ASN A 106 1.29 19.39 24.22
N ILE A 107 1.64 19.56 22.94
CA ILE A 107 2.85 20.29 22.54
C ILE A 107 2.63 21.82 22.57
N SER A 108 1.40 22.27 22.30
CA SER A 108 0.95 23.67 22.42
C SER A 108 1.76 24.68 21.57
N ARG A 109 2.34 24.23 20.46
CA ARG A 109 2.98 25.07 19.43
C ARG A 109 2.84 24.45 18.04
N SER A 110 3.13 25.24 17.02
CA SER A 110 3.23 24.74 15.66
C SER A 110 4.43 23.81 15.48
N ILE A 111 4.31 22.86 14.55
CA ILE A 111 5.41 22.02 14.06
C ILE A 111 6.43 22.94 13.37
N THR A 112 7.70 22.81 13.72
CA THR A 112 8.84 23.56 13.17
C THR A 112 9.61 22.71 12.14
N GLU A 113 10.59 23.35 11.49
CA GLU A 113 11.52 22.63 10.62
C GLU A 113 12.37 21.61 11.37
N ASP A 114 12.80 21.93 12.60
CA ASP A 114 13.58 21.02 13.45
C ASP A 114 12.78 19.76 13.82
N ASP A 115 11.48 19.89 14.09
CA ASP A 115 10.60 18.76 14.41
C ASP A 115 10.51 17.71 13.29
N ILE A 116 10.75 18.12 12.04
CA ILE A 116 10.76 17.22 10.89
C ILE A 116 12.18 16.90 10.41
N SER A 117 13.22 17.30 11.15
CA SER A 117 14.58 16.92 10.81
C SER A 117 14.72 15.39 10.82
N LEU A 118 15.54 14.89 9.90
CA LEU A 118 15.91 13.49 9.79
C LEU A 118 17.34 13.23 10.24
N ASP A 119 18.03 14.20 10.84
CA ASP A 119 19.45 14.08 11.22
C ASP A 119 19.72 12.99 12.26
N TRP A 120 18.71 12.65 13.06
CA TRP A 120 18.76 11.58 14.06
C TRP A 120 18.50 10.18 13.47
N ARG A 121 18.17 10.07 12.17
CA ARG A 121 17.76 8.82 11.53
C ARG A 121 18.57 8.52 10.28
N GLU A 122 19.06 7.29 10.20
CA GLU A 122 19.93 6.88 9.09
C GLU A 122 19.18 6.26 7.92
N ASN A 123 18.08 5.53 8.17
CA ASN A 123 17.46 4.66 7.16
C ASN A 123 15.94 4.74 7.10
N GLY A 124 15.37 4.36 5.95
CA GLY A 124 13.93 4.18 5.78
C GLY A 124 13.10 5.47 5.88
N ALA A 125 13.66 6.65 5.62
CA ALA A 125 12.94 7.91 5.75
C ALA A 125 13.20 8.90 4.59
N PHE A 126 12.27 9.82 4.37
CA PHE A 126 12.44 10.91 3.42
C PHE A 126 11.72 12.18 3.87
N ARG A 127 12.22 13.35 3.45
CA ARG A 127 11.59 14.65 3.63
C ARG A 127 11.06 15.13 2.29
N ALA A 128 9.84 15.66 2.27
CA ALA A 128 9.15 16.06 1.04
C ALA A 128 8.46 17.42 1.16
N LEU A 129 8.35 18.10 0.03
CA LEU A 129 7.68 19.38 -0.14
C LEU A 129 6.53 19.21 -1.13
N ILE A 130 5.35 19.70 -0.76
CA ILE A 130 4.22 19.88 -1.66
C ILE A 130 4.08 21.36 -1.96
N HIS A 131 4.01 21.73 -3.23
CA HIS A 131 3.73 23.10 -3.66
C HIS A 131 2.93 23.09 -4.96
N ARG A 132 1.79 23.82 -5.01
CA ARG A 132 0.89 23.88 -6.19
C ARG A 132 0.54 22.49 -6.73
N ASN A 133 0.19 21.57 -5.84
CA ASN A 133 -0.11 20.18 -6.16
C ASN A 133 1.04 19.42 -6.86
N GLN A 134 2.30 19.83 -6.66
CA GLN A 134 3.48 19.11 -7.12
C GLN A 134 4.23 18.55 -5.92
N LEU A 135 4.60 17.27 -5.99
CA LEU A 135 5.44 16.60 -4.99
C LEU A 135 6.92 16.75 -5.36
N ARG A 136 7.73 17.16 -4.39
CA ARG A 136 9.19 17.25 -4.50
C ARG A 136 9.84 16.56 -3.32
N ILE A 137 10.89 15.80 -3.57
CA ILE A 137 11.65 15.10 -2.54
C ILE A 137 12.84 15.98 -2.15
N ILE A 138 12.90 16.36 -0.88
CA ILE A 138 13.94 17.24 -0.33
C ILE A 138 15.17 16.42 0.07
N GLU A 139 14.95 15.30 0.75
CA GLU A 139 16.01 14.47 1.32
C GLU A 139 15.53 13.01 1.39
N THR A 140 16.46 12.05 1.26
CA THR A 140 16.23 10.64 1.59
C THR A 140 17.33 10.13 2.52
N LYS A 141 16.95 9.40 3.56
CA LYS A 141 17.85 8.71 4.49
C LYS A 141 17.71 7.20 4.31
N GLY A 142 18.75 6.55 3.80
CA GLY A 142 18.82 5.09 3.62
C GLY A 142 17.73 4.45 2.76
N ILE A 143 16.97 5.24 1.98
CA ILE A 143 15.91 4.69 1.12
C ILE A 143 16.49 3.82 0.02
N PHE A 144 17.66 4.19 -0.52
CA PHE A 144 18.22 3.54 -1.69
C PHE A 144 19.65 3.01 -1.51
N THR A 145 20.26 3.29 -0.37
CA THR A 145 21.65 2.91 -0.08
C THR A 145 21.76 1.62 0.70
N LEU A 146 20.66 1.18 1.35
CA LEU A 146 20.61 -0.09 2.07
C LEU A 146 20.21 -1.21 1.11
N GLU A 147 21.21 -1.95 0.63
CA GLU A 147 21.04 -3.11 -0.25
C GLU A 147 20.13 -4.17 0.40
N GLY A 148 19.30 -4.84 -0.40
CA GLY A 148 18.33 -5.82 0.09
C GLY A 148 17.12 -5.25 0.84
N SER A 149 17.10 -3.97 1.20
CA SER A 149 15.99 -3.37 1.94
C SER A 149 14.72 -3.19 1.09
N GLN A 150 13.57 -3.18 1.76
CA GLN A 150 12.27 -2.90 1.14
C GLN A 150 11.97 -1.39 1.01
N PHE A 151 12.85 -0.53 1.53
CA PHE A 151 12.60 0.92 1.59
C PHE A 151 12.38 1.59 0.22
N PRO A 152 13.09 1.22 -0.87
CA PRO A 152 12.81 1.79 -2.19
C PRO A 152 11.37 1.53 -2.65
N GLU A 153 10.91 0.28 -2.53
CA GLU A 153 9.55 -0.11 -2.93
C GLU A 153 8.50 0.67 -2.13
N ARG A 154 8.70 0.75 -0.81
CA ARG A 154 7.75 1.43 0.09
C ARG A 154 7.69 2.93 -0.15
N ALA A 155 8.85 3.59 -0.31
CA ALA A 155 8.92 5.02 -0.57
C ALA A 155 8.30 5.38 -1.92
N ILE A 156 8.63 4.64 -2.99
CA ILE A 156 8.05 4.87 -4.31
C ILE A 156 6.53 4.69 -4.26
N ALA A 157 6.03 3.65 -3.60
CA ALA A 157 4.61 3.43 -3.44
C ALA A 157 3.91 4.57 -2.69
N VAL A 158 4.49 5.07 -1.58
CA VAL A 158 3.94 6.23 -0.85
C VAL A 158 3.94 7.49 -1.75
N TRP A 159 5.02 7.75 -2.48
CA TRP A 159 5.06 8.89 -3.40
C TRP A 159 4.00 8.80 -4.50
N GLN A 160 3.75 7.60 -5.04
CA GLN A 160 2.70 7.37 -6.03
C GLN A 160 1.30 7.65 -5.46
N GLN A 161 1.04 7.23 -4.21
CA GLN A 161 -0.22 7.52 -3.53
C GLN A 161 -0.43 9.02 -3.33
N ILE A 162 0.59 9.74 -2.82
CA ILE A 162 0.55 11.20 -2.65
C ILE A 162 0.34 11.89 -4.00
N HIS A 163 1.13 11.54 -5.02
CA HIS A 163 1.02 12.11 -6.36
C HIS A 163 -0.38 11.94 -6.94
N ARG A 164 -0.98 10.74 -6.81
CA ARG A 164 -2.38 10.49 -7.21
C ARG A 164 -3.36 11.38 -6.45
N ALA A 165 -3.17 11.58 -5.15
CA ALA A 165 -4.00 12.47 -4.36
C ALA A 165 -3.89 13.93 -4.83
N LEU A 166 -2.69 14.41 -5.17
CA LEU A 166 -2.45 15.75 -5.71
C LEU A 166 -3.09 15.95 -7.10
N LEU A 167 -2.97 14.95 -7.98
CA LEU A 167 -3.59 14.99 -9.30
C LEU A 167 -5.11 15.07 -9.21
N GLY A 168 -5.73 14.23 -8.36
CA GLY A 168 -7.18 14.29 -8.23
C GLY A 168 -7.66 15.58 -7.54
N ALA A 169 -6.85 16.25 -6.70
CA ALA A 169 -7.18 17.56 -6.16
C ALA A 169 -7.23 18.58 -7.29
N THR A 170 -6.23 18.57 -8.17
CA THR A 170 -6.19 19.40 -9.38
C THR A 170 -7.41 19.13 -10.27
N ALA A 171 -7.76 17.87 -10.50
CA ALA A 171 -8.93 17.48 -11.28
C ALA A 171 -10.25 17.94 -10.65
N ALA A 172 -10.32 17.97 -9.31
CA ALA A 172 -11.45 18.51 -8.54
C ALA A 172 -11.50 20.06 -8.52
N GLY A 173 -10.53 20.74 -9.12
CA GLY A 173 -10.42 22.21 -9.09
C GLY A 173 -9.84 22.77 -7.80
N GLU A 174 -9.14 21.95 -7.01
CA GLU A 174 -8.56 22.30 -5.72
C GLU A 174 -7.05 22.49 -5.82
N THR A 175 -6.52 23.47 -5.06
CA THR A 175 -5.08 23.60 -4.83
C THR A 175 -4.81 23.37 -3.34
N LEU A 176 -4.03 22.34 -3.03
CA LEU A 176 -3.64 22.01 -1.68
C LEU A 176 -2.57 23.00 -1.17
N PRO A 177 -2.49 23.22 0.16
CA PRO A 177 -1.51 24.12 0.76
C PRO A 177 -0.08 23.66 0.50
N SER A 178 0.86 24.61 0.59
CA SER A 178 2.28 24.28 0.53
C SER A 178 2.73 23.79 1.91
N ILE A 179 3.28 22.58 1.97
CA ILE A 179 3.72 21.96 3.22
C ILE A 179 5.03 21.22 3.03
N GLU A 180 5.79 21.12 4.11
CA GLU A 180 6.98 20.28 4.19
C GLU A 180 6.83 19.33 5.39
N PHE A 181 7.24 18.08 5.20
CA PHE A 181 7.01 17.00 6.15
C PHE A 181 8.03 15.88 5.96
N SER A 182 8.21 15.07 7.00
CA SER A 182 9.06 13.90 7.00
C SER A 182 8.26 12.63 7.15
N VAL A 183 8.72 11.56 6.52
CA VAL A 183 8.02 10.28 6.41
C VAL A 183 8.97 9.16 6.77
N SER A 184 8.53 8.23 7.63
CA SER A 184 9.16 6.93 7.80
C SER A 184 8.38 5.87 7.03
N VAL A 185 9.08 5.09 6.21
CA VAL A 185 8.54 3.91 5.52
C VAL A 185 8.96 2.59 6.18
N ASP A 186 9.46 2.68 7.40
CA ASP A 186 9.80 1.53 8.22
C ASP A 186 8.57 0.88 8.86
N ASP A 187 8.74 -0.35 9.34
CA ASP A 187 7.74 -1.07 10.11
C ASP A 187 7.45 -0.39 11.44
N ARG A 188 8.31 0.45 12.01
CA ARG A 188 8.00 1.16 13.26
C ARG A 188 8.17 2.66 13.11
N PRO A 189 7.30 3.46 13.77
CA PRO A 189 7.42 4.90 13.81
C PRO A 189 8.44 5.33 14.88
N ASP A 190 9.56 4.60 14.99
CA ASP A 190 10.56 4.83 16.02
C ASP A 190 11.05 6.28 15.88
N THR A 191 10.79 7.06 16.93
CA THR A 191 11.23 8.45 17.11
C THR A 191 12.09 8.49 18.37
N PRO A 192 12.95 9.51 18.57
CA PRO A 192 13.80 9.56 19.75
C PRO A 192 12.98 9.51 21.04
N GLU A 193 13.30 8.57 21.94
CA GLU A 193 12.57 8.36 23.20
C GLU A 193 13.39 8.75 24.44
N GLU A 194 14.69 8.98 24.27
CA GLU A 194 15.62 9.25 25.37
C GLU A 194 15.38 10.61 26.03
N ASP A 195 14.99 11.61 25.24
CA ASP A 195 14.64 12.94 25.71
C ASP A 195 13.11 13.11 25.79
N PRO A 196 12.54 13.27 27.00
CA PRO A 196 11.10 13.55 27.17
C PRO A 196 10.63 14.85 26.50
N GLU A 197 11.54 15.79 26.24
CA GLU A 197 11.25 17.06 25.55
C GLU A 197 11.42 16.94 24.03
N ASP A 198 11.77 15.75 23.51
CA ASP A 198 11.88 15.52 22.08
C ASP A 198 10.53 15.76 21.39
N THR A 199 10.57 16.47 20.27
CA THR A 199 9.38 16.80 19.49
C THR A 199 9.45 16.31 18.06
N HIS A 200 10.41 15.45 17.73
CA HIS A 200 10.54 14.92 16.38
C HIS A 200 9.27 14.16 16.00
N THR A 201 8.77 14.48 14.82
CA THR A 201 7.56 13.90 14.25
C THR A 201 7.78 13.51 12.81
N LEU A 202 7.09 12.47 12.42
CA LEU A 202 7.09 11.93 11.08
C LEU A 202 5.70 11.39 10.76
N TRP A 203 5.44 11.22 9.48
CA TRP A 203 4.32 10.44 9.00
C TRP A 203 4.74 8.97 8.95
N SER A 204 3.93 8.09 9.54
CA SER A 204 4.21 6.66 9.65
C SER A 204 2.98 5.86 9.33
N PHE A 205 3.18 4.59 8.99
CA PHE A 205 2.07 3.69 8.66
C PHE A 205 1.24 3.25 9.88
N SER A 206 1.79 3.37 11.09
CA SER A 206 1.10 3.05 12.34
C SER A 206 1.67 3.80 13.53
N ARG A 207 1.00 3.64 14.67
CA ARG A 207 1.53 3.92 16.01
C ARG A 207 1.12 2.85 17.01
N LYS A 208 1.84 2.78 18.11
CA LYS A 208 1.51 1.92 19.26
C LYS A 208 0.71 2.73 20.27
N TYR A 209 -0.38 2.18 20.82
CA TYR A 209 -1.29 2.94 21.71
C TYR A 209 -0.65 3.35 23.04
N ASP A 210 0.23 2.52 23.58
CA ASP A 210 0.83 2.65 24.91
C ASP A 210 2.24 3.26 24.86
N ASN A 211 2.67 3.79 23.72
CA ASN A 211 3.94 4.49 23.57
C ASN A 211 3.71 6.01 23.38
N PRO A 212 4.01 6.84 24.39
CA PRO A 212 3.88 8.30 24.29
C PRO A 212 4.73 8.94 23.19
N ALA A 213 5.90 8.39 22.86
CA ALA A 213 6.74 8.91 21.76
C ALA A 213 6.02 8.80 20.42
N HIS A 214 5.25 7.71 20.24
CA HIS A 214 4.45 7.50 19.04
C HIS A 214 3.22 8.42 18.96
N ASP A 215 2.85 9.14 20.03
CA ASP A 215 1.75 10.09 19.95
C ASP A 215 2.08 11.30 19.06
N ARG A 216 3.37 11.63 18.93
CA ARG A 216 3.87 12.68 18.02
C ARG A 216 3.67 12.33 16.55
N ALA A 217 3.77 11.05 16.20
CA ALA A 217 3.69 10.56 14.83
C ALA A 217 2.30 10.73 14.22
N TRP A 218 2.25 10.97 12.91
CA TRP A 218 1.02 11.08 12.14
C TRP A 218 0.76 9.82 11.33
N VAL A 219 -0.38 9.15 11.55
CA VAL A 219 -0.65 7.88 10.88
C VAL A 219 -1.16 8.11 9.46
N MET A 220 -0.42 7.61 8.47
CA MET A 220 -0.73 7.69 7.04
C MET A 220 -1.19 6.34 6.46
N PRO A 221 -1.74 6.32 5.23
CA PRO A 221 -1.95 5.08 4.49
C PRO A 221 -0.66 4.30 4.24
N ASP A 222 -0.71 2.97 4.39
CA ASP A 222 0.47 2.14 4.18
C ASP A 222 0.82 1.95 2.70
N PHE A 223 2.11 1.69 2.42
CA PHE A 223 2.64 1.66 1.05
C PHE A 223 1.86 0.72 0.12
N ASN A 224 1.33 -0.36 0.67
CA ASN A 224 0.61 -1.42 -0.02
C ASN A 224 -0.88 -1.13 -0.22
N PHE A 225 -1.37 0.10 0.00
CA PHE A 225 -2.54 0.65 -0.73
C PHE A 225 -2.22 0.92 -2.21
N TRP A 226 -0.94 0.98 -2.58
CA TRP A 226 -0.50 1.00 -3.97
C TRP A 226 -0.20 -0.42 -4.46
N SER A 227 0.89 -1.02 -3.97
CA SER A 227 1.33 -2.36 -4.35
C SER A 227 2.15 -3.05 -3.28
N TRP A 228 2.15 -4.38 -3.29
CA TRP A 228 3.07 -5.21 -2.51
C TRP A 228 3.59 -6.37 -3.36
N ARG A 229 4.80 -6.20 -3.91
CA ARG A 229 5.41 -7.18 -4.81
C ARG A 229 5.65 -8.50 -4.06
N GLY A 230 5.40 -9.62 -4.75
CA GLY A 230 5.58 -10.96 -4.18
C GLY A 230 4.51 -11.39 -3.15
N VAL A 231 3.58 -10.50 -2.78
CA VAL A 231 2.54 -10.78 -1.78
C VAL A 231 1.14 -10.60 -2.35
N ALA A 232 0.79 -9.38 -2.79
CA ALA A 232 -0.55 -9.05 -3.25
C ALA A 232 -0.59 -8.38 -4.64
N GLY A 233 0.56 -7.92 -5.14
CA GLY A 233 0.62 -7.11 -6.36
C GLY A 233 -0.07 -5.76 -6.15
N SER A 234 -0.77 -5.26 -7.18
CA SER A 234 -1.59 -4.04 -7.09
C SER A 234 -2.76 -4.22 -6.12
N PHE A 235 -2.98 -3.24 -5.24
CA PHE A 235 -4.10 -3.27 -4.30
C PHE A 235 -5.45 -3.34 -5.02
N THR A 236 -5.64 -2.52 -6.06
CA THR A 236 -6.88 -2.49 -6.86
C THR A 236 -7.11 -3.82 -7.58
N GLU A 237 -6.07 -4.43 -8.15
CA GLU A 237 -6.20 -5.72 -8.85
C GLU A 237 -6.46 -6.87 -7.88
N MET A 238 -5.79 -6.88 -6.71
CA MET A 238 -6.09 -7.85 -5.66
C MET A 238 -7.57 -7.76 -5.26
N ARG A 239 -8.10 -6.55 -5.00
CA ARG A 239 -9.51 -6.35 -4.65
C ARG A 239 -10.45 -6.89 -5.72
N ALA A 240 -10.14 -6.62 -6.99
CA ALA A 240 -10.94 -7.11 -8.11
C ALA A 240 -10.94 -8.65 -8.21
N ARG A 241 -9.78 -9.30 -7.98
CA ARG A 241 -9.65 -10.76 -7.97
C ARG A 241 -10.33 -11.41 -6.77
N GLY A 242 -10.17 -10.82 -5.57
CA GLY A 242 -10.86 -11.28 -4.35
C GLY A 242 -12.38 -11.26 -4.50
N LYS A 243 -12.94 -10.19 -5.08
CA LYS A 243 -14.39 -10.08 -5.33
C LYS A 243 -14.93 -11.15 -6.29
N GLN A 244 -14.10 -11.73 -7.16
CA GLN A 244 -14.52 -12.83 -8.04
C GLN A 244 -14.68 -14.16 -7.28
N LEU A 245 -14.25 -14.21 -6.02
CA LEU A 245 -14.34 -15.35 -5.12
C LEU A 245 -15.43 -15.15 -4.04
N ASP A 246 -16.28 -14.13 -4.20
CA ASP A 246 -17.41 -13.88 -3.31
C ASP A 246 -18.39 -15.07 -3.35
N GLU A 247 -18.71 -15.60 -2.18
CA GLU A 247 -19.59 -16.76 -1.96
C GLU A 247 -20.27 -16.61 -0.58
N TYR A 248 -21.43 -17.23 -0.37
CA TYR A 248 -22.01 -17.24 0.98
C TYR A 248 -21.07 -17.95 1.96
N ILE A 249 -21.05 -17.50 3.22
CA ILE A 249 -20.17 -18.05 4.26
C ILE A 249 -20.29 -19.58 4.36
N GLU A 250 -21.49 -20.13 4.15
CA GLU A 250 -21.76 -21.58 4.17
C GLU A 250 -21.14 -22.36 3.00
N ASP A 251 -20.90 -21.71 1.87
CA ASP A 251 -20.31 -22.31 0.66
C ASP A 251 -18.77 -22.20 0.65
N LYS A 252 -18.20 -21.31 1.47
CA LYS A 252 -16.75 -21.14 1.62
C LYS A 252 -16.10 -22.34 2.33
N ILE A 253 -14.76 -22.40 2.29
CA ILE A 253 -13.97 -23.38 3.05
C ILE A 253 -14.19 -23.12 4.55
N GLN A 254 -14.83 -24.07 5.23
CA GLN A 254 -15.22 -24.01 6.66
C GLN A 254 -14.03 -24.18 7.62
N LYS A 255 -13.03 -23.31 7.50
CA LYS A 255 -11.84 -23.28 8.35
C LYS A 255 -11.38 -21.85 8.62
N ALA A 256 -10.73 -21.68 9.77
CA ALA A 256 -9.90 -20.51 10.04
C ALA A 256 -8.55 -20.63 9.34
N VAL A 257 -8.19 -19.66 8.51
CA VAL A 257 -6.94 -19.67 7.75
C VAL A 257 -5.96 -18.60 8.21
N TRP A 258 -4.68 -18.94 8.19
CA TRP A 258 -3.58 -18.00 8.38
C TRP A 258 -2.31 -18.49 7.69
N ARG A 259 -1.53 -17.55 7.12
CA ARG A 259 -0.15 -17.73 6.69
C ARG A 259 0.67 -16.52 7.10
N GLY A 260 1.77 -16.73 7.79
CA GLY A 260 2.69 -15.68 8.18
C GLY A 260 3.95 -16.23 8.81
N VAL A 261 4.90 -15.33 9.07
CA VAL A 261 6.23 -15.68 9.57
C VAL A 261 6.31 -15.46 11.07
N VAL A 262 6.72 -16.47 11.83
CA VAL A 262 6.59 -16.43 13.30
C VAL A 262 7.53 -15.41 13.92
N TRP A 263 8.80 -15.37 13.50
CA TRP A 263 9.84 -14.53 14.13
C TRP A 263 9.52 -13.02 14.13
N THR A 264 8.68 -12.55 13.20
CA THR A 264 8.29 -11.13 13.15
C THR A 264 7.47 -10.68 14.37
N ASN A 265 6.81 -11.61 15.07
CA ASN A 265 6.12 -11.38 16.35
C ASN A 265 5.86 -12.72 17.05
N PRO A 266 6.87 -13.32 17.71
CA PRO A 266 6.75 -14.65 18.30
C PRO A 266 5.68 -14.68 19.40
N ASP A 267 5.54 -13.60 20.19
CA ASP A 267 4.61 -13.50 21.32
C ASP A 267 3.14 -13.60 20.90
N VAL A 268 2.80 -13.20 19.67
CA VAL A 268 1.44 -13.33 19.11
C VAL A 268 1.32 -14.55 18.21
N ARG A 269 2.33 -14.81 17.36
CA ARG A 269 2.20 -15.81 16.28
C ARG A 269 2.46 -17.23 16.76
N ALA A 270 3.31 -17.45 17.77
CA ALA A 270 3.52 -18.79 18.31
C ALA A 270 2.27 -19.32 19.06
N PRO A 271 1.59 -18.54 19.93
CA PRO A 271 0.34 -18.98 20.54
C PRO A 271 -0.77 -19.30 19.54
N LEU A 272 -0.86 -18.57 18.41
CA LEU A 272 -1.79 -18.90 17.33
C LEU A 272 -1.52 -20.30 16.76
N LEU A 273 -0.26 -20.63 16.46
CA LEU A 273 0.11 -21.95 15.94
C LEU A 273 -0.17 -23.05 16.97
N GLU A 274 0.14 -22.82 18.25
CA GLU A 274 -0.14 -23.77 19.33
C GLU A 274 -1.66 -24.04 19.47
N ALA A 275 -2.48 -22.98 19.47
CA ALA A 275 -3.93 -23.09 19.61
C ALA A 275 -4.61 -23.84 18.45
N THR A 276 -3.96 -23.88 17.28
CA THR A 276 -4.54 -24.38 16.01
C THR A 276 -3.91 -25.68 15.51
N GLN A 277 -2.79 -26.11 16.10
CA GLN A 277 -2.08 -27.31 15.67
C GLN A 277 -2.97 -28.56 15.69
N GLY A 278 -3.02 -29.24 14.54
CA GLY A 278 -3.79 -30.48 14.36
C GLY A 278 -5.31 -30.33 14.53
N LYS A 279 -5.84 -29.11 14.54
CA LYS A 279 -7.28 -28.87 14.68
C LYS A 279 -7.96 -28.95 13.30
N PRO A 280 -9.04 -29.73 13.14
CA PRO A 280 -9.70 -29.89 11.84
C PRO A 280 -10.38 -28.60 11.32
N TRP A 281 -10.71 -27.68 12.23
CA TRP A 281 -11.30 -26.37 11.92
C TRP A 281 -10.25 -25.30 11.55
N ALA A 282 -8.95 -25.62 11.58
CA ALA A 282 -7.88 -24.67 11.31
C ALA A 282 -7.05 -25.10 10.09
N ASP A 283 -6.72 -24.11 9.26
CA ASP A 283 -5.69 -24.15 8.24
C ASP A 283 -4.69 -23.02 8.52
N VAL A 284 -3.96 -23.17 9.62
CA VAL A 284 -3.04 -22.17 10.14
C VAL A 284 -1.65 -22.80 10.18
N VAL A 285 -0.75 -22.29 9.34
CA VAL A 285 0.64 -22.75 9.26
C VAL A 285 1.58 -21.59 8.97
N GLU A 286 2.83 -21.74 9.37
CA GLU A 286 3.88 -20.80 9.06
C GLU A 286 4.15 -20.75 7.55
N PHE A 287 4.39 -19.54 7.06
CA PHE A 287 4.88 -19.27 5.71
C PHE A 287 6.39 -19.10 5.75
N ASP A 288 7.09 -19.74 4.81
CA ASP A 288 8.54 -19.67 4.67
C ASP A 288 8.90 -18.84 3.44
N TRP A 289 9.63 -17.73 3.64
CA TRP A 289 10.08 -16.84 2.56
C TRP A 289 11.10 -17.48 1.62
N MET A 290 11.96 -18.35 2.13
CA MET A 290 13.06 -18.95 1.35
C MET A 290 12.52 -19.99 0.39
N THR A 291 11.65 -20.87 0.89
CA THR A 291 11.10 -21.98 0.10
C THR A 291 9.77 -21.66 -0.57
N HIS A 292 9.12 -20.54 -0.20
CA HIS A 292 7.73 -20.23 -0.53
C HIS A 292 6.74 -21.32 -0.09
N ALA A 293 7.14 -22.17 0.86
CA ALA A 293 6.26 -23.20 1.38
C ALA A 293 5.05 -22.57 2.07
N ASN A 294 3.89 -23.20 1.86
CA ASN A 294 2.59 -22.76 2.39
C ASN A 294 2.11 -21.39 1.89
N PHE A 295 2.71 -20.82 0.85
CA PHE A 295 2.21 -19.58 0.25
C PHE A 295 0.75 -19.72 -0.22
N ILE A 296 -0.07 -18.73 0.11
CA ILE A 296 -1.42 -18.55 -0.43
C ILE A 296 -1.45 -17.15 -1.06
N PRO A 297 -1.80 -17.02 -2.35
CA PRO A 297 -2.03 -15.71 -2.97
C PRO A 297 -3.06 -14.91 -2.16
N MET A 298 -2.87 -13.60 -2.02
CA MET A 298 -3.68 -12.80 -1.10
C MET A 298 -5.20 -12.90 -1.37
N GLU A 299 -5.61 -12.96 -2.63
CA GLU A 299 -7.01 -13.14 -3.04
C GLU A 299 -7.58 -14.52 -2.67
N ASP A 300 -6.77 -15.58 -2.67
CA ASP A 300 -7.24 -16.94 -2.39
C ASP A 300 -7.61 -17.13 -0.90
N PHE A 301 -7.20 -16.22 -0.02
CA PHE A 301 -7.75 -16.14 1.33
C PHE A 301 -9.28 -15.95 1.32
N CYS A 302 -9.85 -15.25 0.33
CA CYS A 302 -11.29 -15.00 0.24
C CYS A 302 -12.13 -16.28 0.05
N ARG A 303 -11.50 -17.43 -0.25
CA ARG A 303 -12.16 -18.75 -0.31
C ARG A 303 -12.51 -19.31 1.06
N TYR A 304 -11.91 -18.79 2.14
CA TYR A 304 -12.11 -19.29 3.49
C TYR A 304 -13.21 -18.52 4.21
N ALA A 305 -14.00 -19.22 5.02
CA ALA A 305 -15.05 -18.61 5.83
C ALA A 305 -14.48 -17.64 6.88
N LEU A 306 -13.35 -18.01 7.51
CA LEU A 306 -12.76 -17.26 8.63
C LEU A 306 -11.29 -16.92 8.35
N LEU A 307 -10.92 -15.65 8.46
CA LEU A 307 -9.58 -15.14 8.17
C LEU A 307 -8.93 -14.64 9.46
N VAL A 308 -7.84 -15.27 9.92
CA VAL A 308 -7.15 -14.81 11.13
C VAL A 308 -6.15 -13.72 10.76
N HIS A 309 -6.18 -12.61 11.49
CA HIS A 309 -5.20 -11.54 11.41
C HIS A 309 -4.24 -11.59 12.59
N THR A 310 -2.96 -11.29 12.34
CA THR A 310 -1.94 -11.08 13.38
C THR A 310 -1.09 -9.85 13.10
N GLU A 311 -0.69 -9.16 14.17
CA GLU A 311 0.37 -8.16 14.17
C GLU A 311 1.73 -8.80 13.78
N GLY A 312 2.66 -7.97 13.32
CA GLY A 312 4.03 -8.35 12.99
C GLY A 312 4.99 -7.58 13.87
N ARG A 313 6.07 -7.04 13.28
CA ARG A 313 6.99 -6.12 13.98
C ARG A 313 6.22 -4.93 14.60
N SER A 314 5.12 -4.56 13.97
CA SER A 314 4.13 -3.54 14.37
C SER A 314 2.72 -3.90 13.85
N TRP A 315 2.00 -2.99 13.17
CA TRP A 315 0.83 -3.36 12.39
C TRP A 315 1.20 -4.36 11.29
N SER A 316 0.22 -5.15 10.83
CA SER A 316 0.40 -5.95 9.62
C SER A 316 -0.42 -5.38 8.47
N GLY A 317 0.27 -5.07 7.37
CA GLY A 317 -0.35 -4.64 6.12
C GLY A 317 -1.34 -5.65 5.53
N ARG A 318 -1.43 -6.89 6.05
CA ARG A 318 -2.37 -7.93 5.62
C ARG A 318 -3.83 -7.57 5.91
N LEU A 319 -4.13 -6.86 7.00
CA LEU A 319 -5.51 -6.71 7.49
C LEU A 319 -6.45 -6.14 6.43
N LYS A 320 -6.03 -5.08 5.73
CA LYS A 320 -6.86 -4.44 4.70
C LYS A 320 -7.28 -5.41 3.60
N TYR A 321 -6.43 -6.37 3.25
CA TYR A 321 -6.72 -7.36 2.23
C TYR A 321 -7.78 -8.36 2.73
N LEU A 322 -7.66 -8.82 3.97
CA LEU A 322 -8.64 -9.73 4.58
C LEU A 322 -10.02 -9.05 4.72
N LEU A 323 -10.04 -7.76 5.12
CA LEU A 323 -11.26 -6.96 5.20
C LEU A 323 -11.89 -6.64 3.83
N ASN A 324 -11.20 -6.94 2.73
CA ASN A 324 -11.75 -6.85 1.37
C ASN A 324 -12.41 -8.15 0.89
N CYS A 325 -12.28 -9.26 1.63
CA CYS A 325 -13.04 -10.48 1.37
C CYS A 325 -14.43 -10.41 2.02
N ASP A 326 -15.39 -11.13 1.48
CA ASP A 326 -16.70 -11.42 2.08
C ASP A 326 -16.60 -12.59 3.09
N SER A 327 -15.57 -12.55 3.93
CA SER A 327 -15.26 -13.54 4.96
C SER A 327 -15.28 -12.90 6.35
N VAL A 328 -15.42 -13.69 7.41
CA VAL A 328 -15.31 -13.18 8.78
C VAL A 328 -13.84 -13.02 9.15
N THR A 329 -13.40 -11.78 9.39
CA THR A 329 -12.04 -11.52 9.87
C THR A 329 -11.97 -11.63 11.38
N MET A 330 -11.05 -12.44 11.90
CA MET A 330 -10.77 -12.63 13.32
C MET A 330 -9.51 -11.86 13.68
N ILE A 331 -9.61 -10.88 14.58
CA ILE A 331 -8.52 -9.94 14.89
C ILE A 331 -8.22 -10.03 16.38
N HIS A 332 -6.97 -10.33 16.74
CA HIS A 332 -6.60 -10.38 18.15
C HIS A 332 -6.60 -8.99 18.81
N ASP A 333 -6.52 -8.93 20.13
CA ASP A 333 -6.30 -7.67 20.85
C ASP A 333 -4.97 -7.05 20.41
N ARG A 334 -5.06 -5.88 19.79
CA ARG A 334 -3.97 -5.17 19.12
C ARG A 334 -3.31 -4.17 20.06
N GLU A 335 -2.04 -3.92 19.80
CA GLU A 335 -1.28 -2.83 20.41
C GLU A 335 -1.00 -1.70 19.41
N TRP A 336 -1.08 -2.00 18.12
CA TRP A 336 -0.81 -1.09 17.03
C TRP A 336 -2.10 -0.64 16.34
N THR A 337 -2.07 0.58 15.81
CA THR A 337 -3.18 1.17 15.06
C THR A 337 -2.73 1.70 13.71
N ALA A 338 -3.54 1.46 12.68
CA ALA A 338 -3.43 2.09 11.38
C ALA A 338 -4.58 3.07 11.16
N HIS A 339 -4.49 3.93 10.14
CA HIS A 339 -5.41 5.06 9.95
C HIS A 339 -6.91 4.69 9.89
N TYR A 340 -7.26 3.46 9.49
CA TYR A 340 -8.65 2.99 9.37
C TYR A 340 -9.14 2.15 10.56
N TYR A 341 -8.32 1.91 11.58
CA TYR A 341 -8.67 0.95 12.65
C TYR A 341 -9.79 1.44 13.56
N SER A 342 -10.05 2.75 13.63
CA SER A 342 -11.21 3.34 14.35
C SER A 342 -12.57 2.86 13.83
N LEU A 343 -12.60 2.38 12.59
CA LEU A 343 -13.79 1.87 11.91
C LEU A 343 -14.13 0.42 12.29
N LEU A 344 -13.22 -0.27 12.99
CA LEU A 344 -13.42 -1.65 13.40
C LEU A 344 -14.41 -1.69 14.57
N LYS A 345 -15.46 -2.52 14.42
CA LYS A 345 -16.54 -2.72 15.39
C LYS A 345 -16.59 -4.20 15.73
N ASP A 346 -16.35 -4.52 17.00
CA ASP A 346 -16.27 -5.89 17.52
C ASP A 346 -17.62 -6.45 17.99
N SER A 347 -18.66 -5.60 18.02
CA SER A 347 -19.94 -5.92 18.64
C SER A 347 -21.09 -5.08 18.08
N GLY A 348 -22.32 -5.50 18.37
CA GLY A 348 -23.54 -4.80 17.97
C GLY A 348 -23.92 -4.99 16.50
N PRO A 349 -24.97 -4.28 16.04
CA PRO A 349 -25.52 -4.46 14.68
C PRO A 349 -24.50 -4.17 13.57
N GLY A 350 -23.58 -3.24 13.81
CA GLY A 350 -22.52 -2.84 12.89
C GLY A 350 -21.21 -3.63 13.05
N GLN A 351 -21.20 -4.70 13.84
CA GLN A 351 -20.01 -5.55 14.00
C GLN A 351 -19.47 -5.99 12.63
N ASN A 352 -18.18 -5.75 12.39
CA ASN A 352 -17.50 -6.01 11.12
C ASN A 352 -16.23 -6.86 11.27
N TYR A 353 -15.95 -7.35 12.49
CA TYR A 353 -14.94 -8.36 12.75
C TYR A 353 -15.27 -9.11 14.04
N VAL A 354 -14.56 -10.21 14.28
CA VAL A 354 -14.58 -10.94 15.55
C VAL A 354 -13.28 -10.66 16.29
N SER A 355 -13.34 -9.95 17.43
CA SER A 355 -12.19 -9.83 18.33
C SER A 355 -11.80 -11.19 18.86
N VAL A 356 -10.52 -11.49 19.05
CA VAL A 356 -10.00 -12.64 19.81
C VAL A 356 -8.95 -12.15 20.81
N LYS A 357 -8.71 -12.89 21.88
CA LYS A 357 -7.66 -12.51 22.83
C LYS A 357 -6.28 -12.54 22.17
N ARG A 358 -5.37 -11.70 22.65
CA ARG A 358 -3.97 -11.65 22.15
C ARG A 358 -3.25 -13.01 22.20
N ASP A 359 -3.57 -13.83 23.19
CA ASP A 359 -3.01 -15.18 23.39
C ASP A 359 -3.79 -16.29 22.67
N PHE A 360 -4.86 -15.95 21.93
CA PHE A 360 -5.76 -16.87 21.23
C PHE A 360 -6.46 -17.92 22.12
N SER A 361 -6.51 -17.71 23.43
CA SER A 361 -7.15 -18.66 24.37
C SER A 361 -8.66 -18.85 24.14
N ASP A 362 -9.32 -17.89 23.49
CA ASP A 362 -10.75 -17.92 23.13
C ASP A 362 -11.00 -18.19 21.63
N LEU A 363 -9.95 -18.41 20.82
CA LEU A 363 -10.05 -18.56 19.37
C LEU A 363 -10.96 -19.73 18.98
N ARG A 364 -10.79 -20.89 19.65
CA ARG A 364 -11.57 -22.10 19.34
C ARG A 364 -13.08 -21.86 19.51
N GLU A 365 -13.47 -21.24 20.61
CA GLU A 365 -14.88 -20.95 20.89
C GLU A 365 -15.47 -20.07 19.78
N LYS A 366 -14.76 -19.00 19.43
CA LYS A 366 -15.18 -18.04 18.41
C LYS A 366 -15.23 -18.65 17.01
N VAL A 367 -14.26 -19.48 16.63
CA VAL A 367 -14.30 -20.22 15.36
C VAL A 367 -15.53 -21.13 15.30
N LEU A 368 -15.74 -21.97 16.32
CA LEU A 368 -16.85 -22.93 16.31
C LEU A 368 -18.21 -22.22 16.31
N HIS A 369 -18.33 -21.09 17.01
CA HIS A 369 -19.52 -20.26 16.95
C HIS A 369 -19.80 -19.77 15.53
N GLN A 370 -18.81 -19.19 14.86
CA GLN A 370 -18.99 -18.62 13.51
C GLN A 370 -19.23 -19.68 12.43
N LEU A 371 -18.66 -20.89 12.56
CA LEU A 371 -18.94 -22.01 11.67
C LEU A 371 -20.30 -22.67 11.94
N THR A 372 -20.92 -22.43 13.09
CA THR A 372 -22.23 -23.01 13.45
C THR A 372 -23.38 -22.03 13.18
N ASP A 373 -23.23 -20.76 13.53
CA ASP A 373 -24.20 -19.70 13.22
C ASP A 373 -23.78 -18.93 11.97
N VAL A 374 -23.95 -19.57 10.82
CA VAL A 374 -23.59 -19.00 9.51
C VAL A 374 -24.33 -17.69 9.20
N ARG A 375 -25.49 -17.43 9.82
CA ARG A 375 -26.23 -16.18 9.62
C ARG A 375 -25.56 -15.01 10.34
N ASP A 376 -25.08 -15.23 11.55
CA ASP A 376 -24.29 -14.22 12.26
C ASP A 376 -22.96 -13.95 11.52
N ALA A 377 -22.28 -15.02 11.10
CA ALA A 377 -21.05 -14.91 10.32
C ALA A 377 -21.26 -14.14 9.00
N GLN A 378 -22.31 -14.45 8.25
CA GLN A 378 -22.65 -13.74 7.01
C GLN A 378 -22.96 -12.25 7.28
N ARG A 379 -23.66 -11.94 8.37
CA ARG A 379 -23.94 -10.55 8.76
C ARG A 379 -22.63 -9.79 9.03
N ILE A 380 -21.69 -10.38 9.78
CA ILE A 380 -20.40 -9.76 10.09
C ILE A 380 -19.58 -9.56 8.81
N ALA A 381 -19.50 -10.56 7.95
CA ALA A 381 -18.81 -10.48 6.66
C ALA A 381 -19.41 -9.39 5.74
N ASN A 382 -20.74 -9.32 5.64
CA ASN A 382 -21.43 -8.28 4.88
C ASN A 382 -21.15 -6.88 5.43
N ASN A 383 -21.11 -6.72 6.76
CA ASN A 383 -20.75 -5.46 7.40
C ASN A 383 -19.30 -5.08 7.11
N ALA A 384 -18.37 -6.05 7.12
CA ALA A 384 -16.97 -5.84 6.76
C ALA A 384 -16.84 -5.34 5.31
N VAL A 385 -17.50 -6.02 4.36
CA VAL A 385 -17.56 -5.61 2.96
C VAL A 385 -18.12 -4.19 2.81
N ALA A 386 -19.28 -3.91 3.40
CA ALA A 386 -19.93 -2.60 3.28
C ALA A 386 -19.10 -1.46 3.90
N THR A 387 -18.39 -1.75 4.99
CA THR A 387 -17.55 -0.76 5.68
C THR A 387 -16.23 -0.56 4.94
N PHE A 388 -15.50 -1.64 4.67
CA PHE A 388 -14.12 -1.58 4.24
C PHE A 388 -14.01 -1.64 2.72
N ARG A 389 -14.41 -2.76 2.11
CA ARG A 389 -14.30 -2.97 0.66
C ARG A 389 -15.02 -1.89 -0.15
N ASP A 390 -16.24 -1.57 0.25
CA ASP A 390 -17.15 -0.75 -0.54
C ASP A 390 -17.09 0.74 -0.17
N ARG A 391 -16.36 1.12 0.90
CA ARG A 391 -16.33 2.50 1.38
C ARG A 391 -14.96 2.96 1.87
N TYR A 392 -14.47 2.44 2.99
CA TYR A 392 -13.33 3.08 3.69
C TYR A 392 -11.94 2.58 3.29
N LEU A 393 -11.82 1.48 2.54
CA LEU A 393 -10.57 0.99 1.95
C LEU A 393 -10.55 1.14 0.42
N THR A 394 -11.33 2.08 -0.12
CA THR A 394 -11.36 2.34 -1.56
C THR A 394 -10.29 3.35 -1.96
N LEU A 395 -10.00 3.41 -3.25
CA LEU A 395 -9.08 4.39 -3.81
C LEU A 395 -9.50 5.85 -3.50
N ALA A 396 -10.80 6.12 -3.54
CA ALA A 396 -11.36 7.41 -3.16
C ALA A 396 -11.10 7.74 -1.69
N ALA A 397 -11.30 6.78 -0.77
CA ALA A 397 -11.07 6.98 0.65
C ALA A 397 -9.60 7.28 0.96
N GLU A 398 -8.68 6.49 0.41
CA GLU A 398 -7.22 6.70 0.53
C GLU A 398 -6.81 8.09 0.02
N THR A 399 -7.31 8.47 -1.15
CA THR A 399 -7.03 9.76 -1.77
C THR A 399 -7.58 10.93 -0.94
N CYS A 400 -8.81 10.82 -0.43
CA CYS A 400 -9.41 11.81 0.45
C CYS A 400 -8.64 11.93 1.77
N TYR A 401 -8.15 10.81 2.33
CA TYR A 401 -7.33 10.83 3.54
C TYR A 401 -6.02 11.59 3.35
N TRP A 402 -5.28 11.32 2.26
CA TRP A 402 -4.07 12.08 1.92
C TRP A 402 -4.32 13.58 1.84
N ARG A 403 -5.40 14.01 1.16
CA ARG A 403 -5.76 15.44 1.06
C ARG A 403 -6.12 16.05 2.39
N ARG A 404 -6.91 15.34 3.20
CA ARG A 404 -7.30 15.80 4.54
C ARG A 404 -6.07 15.92 5.45
N MET A 405 -5.13 14.98 5.35
CA MET A 405 -3.88 14.98 6.10
C MET A 405 -3.01 16.18 5.71
N ILE A 406 -2.81 16.43 4.41
CA ILE A 406 -2.06 17.60 3.90
C ILE A 406 -2.67 18.93 4.40
N GLN A 407 -4.00 19.06 4.34
CA GLN A 407 -4.71 20.25 4.82
C GLN A 407 -4.55 20.42 6.33
N SER A 408 -4.79 19.37 7.10
CA SER A 408 -4.73 19.41 8.57
C SER A 408 -3.32 19.64 9.09
N TRP A 409 -2.31 19.11 8.40
CA TRP A 409 -0.90 19.40 8.68
C TRP A 409 -0.59 20.88 8.49
N SER A 410 -1.05 21.48 7.38
CA SER A 410 -0.82 22.91 7.10
C SER A 410 -1.41 23.86 8.15
N ASP A 411 -2.46 23.43 8.85
CA ASP A 411 -3.11 24.24 9.89
C ASP A 411 -2.25 24.34 11.17
N ILE A 412 -1.27 23.45 11.35
CA ILE A 412 -0.45 23.40 12.56
C ILE A 412 1.06 23.39 12.31
N ALA A 413 1.50 23.27 11.06
CA ALA A 413 2.91 23.29 10.70
C ALA A 413 3.37 24.68 10.23
N PHE A 414 4.68 24.89 10.22
CA PHE A 414 5.30 26.06 9.62
C PHE A 414 4.99 26.18 8.11
N SER A 415 5.06 27.40 7.58
CA SER A 415 5.03 27.63 6.14
C SER A 415 6.42 27.42 5.55
N PRO A 416 6.63 26.47 4.63
CA PRO A 416 7.96 26.16 4.15
C PRO A 416 8.48 27.19 3.15
N GLU A 417 9.80 27.42 3.16
CA GLU A 417 10.47 28.09 2.05
C GLU A 417 10.44 27.18 0.83
N VAL A 418 9.82 27.63 -0.26
CA VAL A 418 9.58 26.82 -1.46
C VAL A 418 10.74 26.90 -2.45
N TYR A 419 11.50 28.00 -2.39
CA TYR A 419 12.56 28.32 -3.32
C TYR A 419 13.89 28.43 -2.59
N GLU A 420 14.96 28.06 -3.28
CA GLU A 420 16.34 28.24 -2.83
C GLU A 420 17.14 28.95 -3.92
N ASP A 421 18.17 29.66 -3.49
CA ASP A 421 19.12 30.33 -4.38
C ASP A 421 20.30 29.38 -4.63
N VAL A 422 20.38 28.83 -5.84
CA VAL A 422 21.45 27.92 -6.24
C VAL A 422 22.48 28.65 -7.07
N GLU A 423 23.74 28.61 -6.64
CA GLU A 423 24.84 29.13 -7.42
C GLU A 423 25.20 28.15 -8.55
N LYS A 424 25.22 28.65 -9.79
CA LYS A 424 25.65 27.88 -10.95
C LYS A 424 26.76 28.60 -11.70
N ASN A 425 27.81 27.87 -12.03
CA ASN A 425 28.82 28.33 -12.98
C ASN A 425 28.23 28.24 -14.40
N ILE A 426 27.87 29.39 -14.97
CA ILE A 426 27.42 29.49 -16.35
C ILE A 426 28.47 30.29 -17.10
N THR A 427 29.15 29.64 -18.05
CA THR A 427 30.17 30.28 -18.91
C THR A 427 31.32 30.93 -18.14
N GLY A 428 31.79 30.30 -17.06
CA GLY A 428 32.89 30.83 -16.24
C GLY A 428 32.48 31.98 -15.30
N LYS A 429 31.18 32.26 -15.17
CA LYS A 429 30.64 33.26 -14.24
C LYS A 429 29.68 32.58 -13.27
N MET A 430 29.94 32.78 -11.98
CA MET A 430 29.00 32.39 -10.93
C MET A 430 27.74 33.25 -11.06
N LYS A 431 26.59 32.58 -11.17
CA LYS A 431 25.27 33.22 -11.17
C LYS A 431 24.38 32.52 -10.18
N THR A 432 23.77 33.30 -9.29
CA THR A 432 22.70 32.83 -8.41
C THR A 432 21.41 32.68 -9.22
N LYS A 433 20.78 31.52 -9.14
CA LYS A 433 19.48 31.25 -9.76
C LYS A 433 18.53 30.74 -8.69
N ARG A 434 17.42 31.46 -8.52
CA ARG A 434 16.30 31.01 -7.70
C ARG A 434 15.62 29.81 -8.35
N MET A 435 15.55 28.68 -7.66
CA MET A 435 14.94 27.43 -8.11
C MET A 435 14.00 26.86 -7.05
N LEU A 436 13.10 25.96 -7.43
CA LEU A 436 12.29 25.20 -6.48
C LEU A 436 13.19 24.20 -5.73
N ARG A 437 13.02 24.11 -4.41
CA ARG A 437 13.76 23.17 -3.55
C ARG A 437 13.44 21.71 -3.88
N GLY A 438 14.42 20.83 -3.72
CA GLY A 438 14.29 19.37 -3.89
C GLY A 438 14.16 18.90 -5.34
N ILE A 439 14.07 17.58 -5.51
CA ILE A 439 13.95 16.89 -6.81
C ILE A 439 12.47 16.66 -7.13
N ALA A 440 12.06 16.87 -8.38
CA ALA A 440 10.67 16.60 -8.77
C ALA A 440 10.36 15.10 -8.64
N PHE A 441 9.14 14.76 -8.21
CA PHE A 441 8.69 13.37 -8.09
C PHE A 441 8.97 12.54 -9.36
N GLU A 442 8.65 13.08 -10.54
CA GLU A 442 8.83 12.41 -11.82
C GLU A 442 10.31 12.08 -12.11
N GLU A 443 11.20 12.96 -11.68
CA GLU A 443 12.65 12.74 -11.79
C GLU A 443 13.12 11.68 -10.78
N MET A 444 12.65 11.77 -9.53
CA MET A 444 13.01 10.84 -8.47
C MET A 444 12.66 9.39 -8.82
N VAL A 445 11.43 9.14 -9.29
CA VAL A 445 10.96 7.77 -9.59
C VAL A 445 11.55 7.17 -10.86
N THR A 446 12.08 7.98 -11.77
CA THR A 446 12.69 7.51 -13.03
C THR A 446 14.20 7.32 -12.91
N GLN A 447 14.87 8.15 -12.12
CA GLN A 447 16.32 8.05 -11.94
C GLN A 447 16.69 7.02 -10.89
N GLY A 448 15.81 6.76 -9.90
CA GLY A 448 15.96 5.75 -8.86
C GLY A 448 17.34 5.78 -8.23
N ALA A 449 17.56 6.61 -7.20
CA ALA A 449 18.81 6.68 -6.44
C ALA A 449 20.11 6.97 -7.19
N ARG A 450 20.12 7.00 -8.52
CA ARG A 450 21.31 7.38 -9.25
C ARG A 450 21.48 8.87 -9.08
N ARG A 451 22.25 9.26 -8.06
CA ARG A 451 23.28 10.32 -8.18
C ARG A 451 23.98 10.63 -6.86
N ASP A 452 25.26 10.25 -6.82
CA ASP A 452 26.35 11.04 -6.25
C ASP A 452 26.60 12.37 -7.01
N GLU A 453 25.72 12.75 -7.95
CA GLU A 453 25.92 13.94 -8.78
C GLU A 453 24.62 14.70 -9.00
N TYR A 454 24.43 15.80 -8.25
CA TYR A 454 23.85 17.07 -8.71
C TYR A 454 22.57 17.55 -7.99
N PRO A 455 22.49 18.87 -7.65
CA PRO A 455 23.54 19.87 -7.81
C PRO A 455 24.56 19.82 -6.67
N PRO A 456 25.86 20.05 -6.97
CA PRO A 456 26.91 20.03 -5.98
C PRO A 456 26.75 21.22 -5.02
N THR A 457 26.81 20.96 -3.72
CA THR A 457 27.45 21.91 -2.81
C THR A 457 28.89 22.09 -3.30
N PRO A 458 29.38 23.33 -3.54
CA PRO A 458 30.79 23.53 -3.81
C PRO A 458 31.57 22.99 -2.61
N LYS A 459 32.31 21.89 -2.80
CA LYS A 459 33.36 21.53 -1.85
C LYS A 459 34.43 22.61 -2.02
N GLU A 460 34.71 23.35 -0.95
CA GLU A 460 35.93 24.15 -0.88
C GLU A 460 37.10 23.19 -1.14
N GLU A 461 37.79 23.37 -2.26
CA GLU A 461 39.04 22.66 -2.52
C GLU A 461 40.05 23.17 -1.49
N GLU A 462 40.34 22.36 -0.47
CA GLU A 462 41.54 22.58 0.35
C GLU A 462 42.77 22.49 -0.57
N PRO A 463 43.73 23.42 -0.45
CA PRO A 463 44.89 23.44 -1.32
C PRO A 463 45.73 22.19 -1.04
N ALA A 464 46.11 21.52 -2.12
CA ALA A 464 47.04 20.40 -2.10
C ALA A 464 48.35 20.81 -1.40
N GLU A 465 48.58 20.30 -0.19
CA GLU A 465 49.90 20.33 0.44
C GLU A 465 50.75 19.19 -0.12
N GLY A 466 51.98 19.57 -0.48
CA GLY A 466 52.91 18.78 -1.25
C GLY A 466 53.63 17.68 -0.46
N GLU A 467 54.35 16.93 -1.27
CA GLU A 467 55.26 15.83 -0.96
C GLU A 467 56.09 15.99 0.32
N GLY A 468 56.15 14.91 1.12
CA GLY A 468 57.12 14.69 2.18
C GLY A 468 57.26 13.20 2.47
N GLU A 469 58.40 12.64 2.11
CA GLU A 469 58.86 11.29 2.48
C GLU A 469 59.10 11.14 3.99
N GLU A 470 59.11 9.86 4.41
CA GLU A 470 59.77 9.23 5.58
C GLU A 470 58.87 8.68 6.69
N GLY A 471 59.06 7.38 6.98
CA GLY A 471 58.85 6.81 8.32
C GLY A 471 58.24 5.41 8.37
N GLU A 472 59.09 4.37 8.35
CA GLU A 472 58.78 3.05 8.93
C GLU A 472 58.56 3.17 10.45
N VAL A 473 57.46 2.62 11.00
CA VAL A 473 57.39 2.15 12.40
C VAL A 473 56.42 0.96 12.48
N GLU A 474 56.94 -0.19 12.91
CA GLU A 474 56.16 -1.34 13.41
C GLU A 474 55.60 -1.05 14.81
N GLY A 475 54.40 -1.56 15.11
CA GLY A 475 53.84 -1.54 16.47
C GLY A 475 52.59 -2.40 16.61
N GLU A 476 52.75 -3.56 17.24
CA GLU A 476 51.70 -4.41 17.77
C GLU A 476 50.93 -3.72 18.90
N GLY A 477 49.63 -4.03 19.06
CA GLY A 477 48.83 -3.58 20.20
C GLY A 477 47.40 -4.10 20.15
N GLU A 478 47.13 -5.13 20.95
CA GLU A 478 45.83 -5.73 21.24
C GLU A 478 44.86 -4.73 21.88
N GLY A 479 43.56 -4.90 21.61
CA GLY A 479 42.47 -4.18 22.27
C GLY A 479 41.12 -4.75 21.85
N GLU A 480 40.59 -5.63 22.68
CA GLU A 480 39.24 -6.19 22.63
C GLU A 480 38.19 -5.06 22.73
N ASP A 481 37.16 -5.09 21.88
CA ASP A 481 35.86 -4.51 22.24
C ASP A 481 34.74 -5.28 21.54
N GLU A 482 33.80 -5.75 22.36
CA GLU A 482 32.65 -6.56 21.98
C GLU A 482 31.53 -5.64 21.45
N GLY A 483 31.13 -5.81 20.20
CA GLY A 483 29.96 -5.16 19.61
C GLY A 483 29.10 -6.19 18.90
N GLU A 484 27.97 -6.56 19.52
CA GLU A 484 26.97 -7.47 18.99
C GLU A 484 26.36 -6.92 17.69
N GLY A 485 26.73 -7.50 16.56
CA GLY A 485 26.14 -7.22 15.26
C GLY A 485 24.93 -8.13 15.00
N GLU A 486 23.76 -7.51 14.80
CA GLU A 486 22.54 -8.17 14.35
C GLU A 486 22.73 -8.73 12.94
N GLY A 487 22.49 -10.03 12.78
CA GLY A 487 22.54 -10.73 11.50
C GLY A 487 21.24 -10.55 10.71
N GLU A 488 21.30 -9.77 9.63
CA GLU A 488 20.33 -9.87 8.53
C GLU A 488 20.83 -10.95 7.57
N GLY A 489 20.04 -12.03 7.46
CA GLY A 489 20.32 -13.15 6.56
C GLY A 489 19.96 -12.81 5.12
N GLU A 490 20.97 -12.79 4.27
CA GLU A 490 20.92 -12.69 2.81
C GLU A 490 20.18 -13.84 2.13
N GLY A 491 19.74 -13.60 0.89
CA GLY A 491 19.24 -14.63 -0.01
C GLY A 491 18.96 -14.12 -1.42
N GLU A 492 19.97 -13.60 -2.11
CA GLU A 492 19.94 -13.47 -3.57
C GLU A 492 20.19 -14.83 -4.26
N GLY A 493 19.55 -15.02 -5.42
CA GLY A 493 19.75 -16.19 -6.27
C GLY A 493 18.99 -16.07 -7.58
N GLN A 494 19.47 -15.23 -8.49
CA GLN A 494 19.09 -15.30 -9.91
C GLN A 494 19.81 -16.48 -10.56
N GLY A 495 19.05 -17.38 -11.18
CA GLY A 495 19.57 -18.44 -12.04
C GLY A 495 18.84 -18.40 -13.37
N GLU A 496 19.51 -17.85 -14.39
CA GLU A 496 19.14 -18.02 -15.79
C GLU A 496 19.30 -19.50 -16.17
N GLY A 497 18.25 -20.09 -16.75
CA GLY A 497 18.27 -21.44 -17.29
C GLY A 497 17.63 -21.44 -18.66
N GLU A 498 18.46 -21.57 -19.68
CA GLU A 498 18.11 -21.67 -21.10
C GLU A 498 17.10 -22.82 -21.34
N GLY A 499 15.93 -22.47 -21.89
CA GLY A 499 14.97 -23.44 -22.40
C GLY A 499 15.25 -23.72 -23.87
N SER A 500 15.78 -24.91 -24.17
CA SER A 500 15.85 -25.44 -25.53
C SER A 500 14.51 -26.06 -25.94
N GLU A 501 14.17 -25.80 -27.20
CA GLU A 501 12.97 -26.18 -27.91
C GLU A 501 12.72 -27.70 -27.93
N ALA A 502 11.46 -28.12 -27.79
CA ALA A 502 10.99 -29.36 -28.37
C ALA A 502 9.57 -29.18 -28.92
N GLU A 503 9.46 -29.50 -30.20
CA GLU A 503 8.35 -29.31 -31.13
C GLU A 503 6.99 -29.88 -30.70
N THR A 504 5.95 -29.10 -30.97
CA THR A 504 4.59 -29.58 -31.24
C THR A 504 4.43 -30.09 -32.67
N LYS A 505 3.75 -31.23 -32.85
CA LYS A 505 2.91 -31.70 -34.00
C LYS A 505 2.52 -33.15 -33.68
N GLU A 506 1.37 -33.76 -33.96
CA GLU A 506 0.10 -33.59 -34.68
C GLU A 506 -0.86 -34.59 -33.95
N GLY A 507 -2.18 -34.45 -33.81
CA GLY A 507 -3.17 -34.30 -34.87
C GLY A 507 -3.76 -35.66 -35.30
N ALA A 508 -5.05 -35.89 -34.94
CA ALA A 508 -6.08 -36.65 -35.67
C ALA A 508 -6.51 -38.10 -35.25
N HIS A 509 -7.77 -38.16 -34.77
CA HIS A 509 -8.94 -38.96 -35.22
C HIS A 509 -8.93 -40.51 -35.35
N GLY A 510 -10.02 -41.11 -34.79
CA GLY A 510 -10.66 -42.36 -35.27
C GLY A 510 -11.19 -43.28 -34.14
N THR A 511 -12.43 -43.15 -33.66
CA THR A 511 -13.69 -43.90 -34.01
C THR A 511 -13.91 -45.28 -33.36
N ASN A 512 -15.14 -45.45 -32.83
CA ASN A 512 -15.96 -46.69 -32.67
C ASN A 512 -15.52 -47.73 -31.61
N GLU A 513 -16.39 -48.49 -30.91
CA GLU A 513 -17.84 -48.76 -30.93
C GLU A 513 -18.22 -49.62 -29.68
N GLY A 514 -19.48 -49.55 -29.21
CA GLY A 514 -20.27 -50.60 -28.52
C GLY A 514 -19.83 -51.11 -27.13
N GLY A 515 -20.69 -51.42 -26.15
CA GLY A 515 -22.15 -51.53 -26.05
C GLY A 515 -22.55 -52.41 -24.84
N SER A 516 -23.81 -52.25 -24.38
CA SER A 516 -24.64 -53.15 -23.52
C SER A 516 -24.24 -53.32 -22.04
N SER A 517 -25.04 -52.81 -21.07
CA SER A 517 -26.26 -53.38 -20.44
C SER A 517 -25.98 -54.62 -19.58
N SER A 518 -26.27 -54.66 -18.27
CA SER A 518 -27.60 -54.81 -17.64
C SER A 518 -27.33 -54.96 -16.12
N ASP A 519 -28.04 -54.27 -15.22
CA ASP A 519 -29.37 -54.58 -14.66
C ASP A 519 -29.31 -55.63 -13.53
N GLY A 520 -29.95 -55.36 -12.39
CA GLY A 520 -30.06 -56.37 -11.32
C GLY A 520 -30.24 -55.89 -9.88
N SER A 521 -31.43 -55.40 -9.58
CA SER A 521 -31.94 -54.89 -8.31
C SER A 521 -32.26 -55.95 -7.25
N ASP A 522 -32.53 -55.43 -6.04
CA ASP A 522 -33.63 -55.80 -5.12
C ASP A 522 -33.37 -56.60 -3.82
N LYS A 523 -33.64 -55.89 -2.70
CA LYS A 523 -34.61 -56.20 -1.59
C LYS A 523 -34.26 -57.37 -0.65
N GLU A 524 -34.65 -57.41 0.64
CA GLU A 524 -35.71 -56.75 1.41
C GLU A 524 -35.54 -57.00 2.92
N GLY A 525 -36.16 -56.16 3.75
CA GLY A 525 -36.79 -56.51 5.05
C GLY A 525 -35.93 -56.38 6.32
N GLY A 526 -36.36 -55.79 7.44
CA GLY A 526 -37.66 -55.24 7.87
C GLY A 526 -37.84 -55.40 9.39
N GLY A 527 -38.56 -54.47 10.04
CA GLY A 527 -39.16 -54.59 11.41
C GLY A 527 -38.36 -53.87 12.52
N ALA A 528 -38.75 -52.68 13.02
CA ALA A 528 -39.94 -52.29 13.82
C ALA A 528 -39.89 -52.76 15.29
N ASP A 529 -39.75 -51.82 16.23
CA ASP A 529 -40.77 -51.55 17.29
C ASP A 529 -40.26 -50.53 18.34
N ALA A 530 -41.08 -49.51 18.57
CA ALA A 530 -41.27 -48.78 19.84
C ALA A 530 -42.70 -49.13 20.33
N PRO A 531 -43.31 -48.55 21.39
CA PRO A 531 -42.85 -47.62 22.44
C PRO A 531 -43.36 -48.01 23.86
N GLN A 532 -43.11 -47.18 24.90
CA GLN A 532 -43.97 -46.90 26.09
C GLN A 532 -43.18 -46.06 27.12
N THR A 533 -43.49 -44.78 27.43
CA THR A 533 -44.57 -44.11 28.23
C THR A 533 -44.28 -43.84 29.72
N SER A 534 -44.65 -42.62 30.14
CA SER A 534 -44.94 -42.09 31.50
C SER A 534 -43.72 -41.70 32.36
N SER A 535 -43.72 -40.70 33.25
CA SER A 535 -44.72 -39.81 33.90
C SER A 535 -43.91 -38.70 34.64
N ALA A 536 -44.15 -37.39 34.42
CA ALA A 536 -44.91 -36.45 35.27
C ALA A 536 -44.36 -36.05 36.68
N ALA A 537 -44.41 -34.72 36.93
CA ALA A 537 -44.50 -33.97 38.22
C ALA A 537 -43.20 -33.79 39.06
N LYS A 538 -42.94 -32.71 39.84
CA LYS A 538 -43.59 -31.42 40.18
C LYS A 538 -42.60 -30.59 41.06
N HIS A 539 -42.68 -29.25 40.96
CA HIS A 539 -42.59 -28.20 42.00
C HIS A 539 -41.40 -28.01 42.98
N GLY A 540 -41.13 -26.70 43.22
CA GLY A 540 -40.49 -26.09 44.42
C GLY A 540 -39.29 -25.21 44.02
N GLN A 541 -39.38 -23.90 43.77
CA GLN A 541 -39.72 -22.75 44.62
C GLN A 541 -38.75 -22.49 45.79
N THR A 542 -38.25 -21.25 45.82
CA THR A 542 -37.61 -20.45 46.90
C THR A 542 -36.10 -20.53 47.09
N GLY A 543 -35.49 -19.33 47.14
CA GLY A 543 -34.09 -19.02 47.36
C GLY A 543 -33.72 -17.73 46.65
#